data_AF-A0A853BVC8-F1
#
_entry.id   AF-A0A853BVC8-F1
#
_cell.length_a   1.000
_cell.length_b   1.000
_cell.length_c   1.000
_cell.angle_alpha   90.00
_cell.angle_beta   90.00
_cell.angle_gamma   90.00
#
_symmetry.space_group_name_H-M   'P 1'
#
loop_
_entity.id
_entity.type
_entity.pdbx_description
1 polymer ?
#
loop_
_entity_poly.entity_id
_entity_poly.type
_entity_poly.pdbx_seq_one_letter_code
_entity_poly.pdbx_strand_id
1 'polypeptide(L)'
;MIGALNLYAEAPGCYGPGAREVALLFAAQAGSLLAAARAADSLRQAIQTRERVGVATGILMERHKMPADRALERLAEVARMEGVPVREVADRVIETGRDPGRG
;
A
#
# COMPACT_ATOMS: atom_id res chain seq x y z
N MET A 1 12.88 -12.47 -3.31
CA MET A 1 14.15 -11.73 -3.47
C MET A 1 13.85 -10.25 -3.19
N ILE A 2 14.52 -9.61 -2.21
CA ILE A 2 14.14 -8.27 -1.71
C ILE A 2 15.03 -7.14 -2.28
N GLY A 3 16.16 -7.48 -2.92
CA GLY A 3 17.03 -6.56 -3.67
C GLY A 3 18.33 -7.25 -4.11
N ALA A 4 19.14 -6.57 -4.92
CA ALA A 4 20.49 -6.97 -5.30
C ALA A 4 21.46 -5.79 -5.07
N LEU A 5 22.71 -6.09 -4.68
CA LEU A 5 23.76 -5.09 -4.45
C LEU A 5 24.84 -5.25 -5.52
N ASN A 6 25.02 -4.23 -6.36
CA ASN A 6 26.10 -4.16 -7.34
C ASN A 6 27.20 -3.22 -6.82
N LEU A 7 28.45 -3.69 -6.83
CA LEU A 7 29.63 -2.93 -6.42
C LEU A 7 30.47 -2.62 -7.66
N TYR A 8 30.84 -1.35 -7.83
CA TYR A 8 31.69 -0.88 -8.92
C TYR A 8 33.01 -0.34 -8.37
N ALA A 9 34.12 -0.72 -9.00
CA ALA A 9 35.47 -0.25 -8.66
C ALA A 9 36.12 0.42 -9.87
N GLU A 10 36.97 1.41 -9.61
CA GLU A 10 37.67 2.18 -10.64
C GLU A 10 38.92 1.48 -11.19
N ALA A 11 39.46 0.47 -10.50
CA ALA A 11 40.63 -0.29 -10.96
C ALA A 11 40.49 -1.82 -10.74
N PRO A 12 41.19 -2.66 -11.52
CA PRO A 12 41.22 -4.11 -11.32
C PRO A 12 41.88 -4.47 -9.98
N GLY A 13 41.27 -5.38 -9.21
CA GLY A 13 41.87 -5.93 -7.98
C GLY A 13 41.62 -5.12 -6.68
N CYS A 14 40.76 -4.09 -6.69
CA CYS A 14 40.49 -3.26 -5.51
C CYS A 14 39.74 -3.98 -4.37
N TYR A 15 39.04 -5.07 -4.68
CA TYR A 15 38.29 -5.84 -3.69
C TYR A 15 39.14 -6.96 -3.14
N GLY A 16 39.79 -6.72 -2.00
CA GLY A 16 40.50 -7.75 -1.26
C GLY A 16 39.56 -8.82 -0.68
N PRO A 17 40.11 -9.90 -0.09
CA PRO A 17 39.33 -11.05 0.40
C PRO A 17 38.19 -10.67 1.36
N GLY A 18 38.38 -9.65 2.20
CA GLY A 18 37.38 -9.16 3.14
C GLY A 18 36.30 -8.25 2.54
N ALA A 19 36.51 -7.71 1.33
CA ALA A 19 35.56 -6.77 0.73
C ALA A 19 34.24 -7.46 0.35
N ARG A 20 34.31 -8.73 -0.07
CA ARG A 20 33.14 -9.57 -0.33
C ARG A 20 32.36 -9.87 0.95
N GLU A 21 33.06 -10.09 2.04
CA GLU A 21 32.47 -10.42 3.34
C GLU A 21 31.75 -9.21 3.94
N VAL A 22 32.38 -8.04 3.87
CA VAL A 22 31.77 -6.75 4.22
C VAL A 22 30.57 -6.45 3.33
N ALA A 23 30.69 -6.64 2.00
CA ALA A 23 29.59 -6.45 1.07
C ALA A 23 28.36 -7.34 1.37
N LEU A 24 28.58 -8.61 1.72
CA LEU A 24 27.51 -9.53 2.10
C LEU A 24 26.83 -9.11 3.40
N LEU A 25 27.61 -8.66 4.39
CA LEU A 25 27.08 -8.15 5.66
C LEU A 25 26.20 -6.90 5.43
N PHE A 26 26.68 -5.95 4.62
CA PHE A 26 25.91 -4.76 4.24
C PHE A 26 24.66 -5.12 3.46
N ALA A 27 24.73 -6.03 2.48
CA ALA A 27 23.58 -6.47 1.71
C ALA A 27 22.50 -7.12 2.59
N ALA A 28 22.91 -7.93 3.58
CA ALA A 28 21.98 -8.55 4.52
C ALA A 28 21.25 -7.50 5.38
N GLN A 29 21.99 -6.53 5.93
CA GLN A 29 21.40 -5.46 6.74
C GLN A 29 20.49 -4.53 5.90
N ALA A 30 20.97 -4.08 4.73
CA ALA A 30 20.18 -3.22 3.83
C ALA A 30 18.92 -3.94 3.32
N GLY A 31 19.03 -5.22 2.97
CA GLY A 31 17.88 -6.04 2.58
C GLY A 31 16.83 -6.16 3.69
N SER A 32 17.28 -6.31 4.94
CA SER A 32 16.40 -6.40 6.12
C SER A 32 15.70 -5.07 6.41
N LEU A 33 16.44 -3.95 6.36
CA LEU A 33 15.87 -2.61 6.51
C LEU A 33 14.87 -2.27 5.40
N LEU A 34 15.17 -2.63 4.15
CA LEU A 34 14.27 -2.41 3.03
C LEU A 34 13.00 -3.26 3.13
N ALA A 35 13.12 -4.51 3.60
CA ALA A 35 11.96 -5.36 3.88
C ALA A 35 11.05 -4.74 4.96
N ALA A 36 11.65 -4.27 6.06
CA ALA A 36 10.94 -3.62 7.16
C ALA A 36 10.26 -2.32 6.70
N ALA A 37 10.94 -1.48 5.91
CA ALA A 37 10.38 -0.25 5.35
C ALA A 37 9.17 -0.54 4.44
N ARG A 38 9.28 -1.52 3.53
CA ARG A 38 8.17 -1.95 2.68
C ARG A 38 6.99 -2.49 3.48
N ALA A 39 7.24 -3.30 4.51
CA ALA A 39 6.19 -3.81 5.38
C ALA A 39 5.48 -2.68 6.14
N ALA A 40 6.24 -1.70 6.64
CA ALA A 40 5.69 -0.52 7.31
C ALA A 40 4.87 0.37 6.36
N ASP A 41 5.31 0.55 5.11
CA ASP A 41 4.56 1.28 4.08
C ASP A 41 3.25 0.56 3.73
N SER A 42 3.29 -0.76 3.49
CA SER A 42 2.10 -1.56 3.23
C SER A 42 1.10 -1.51 4.39
N LEU A 43 1.59 -1.57 5.64
CA LEU A 43 0.74 -1.44 6.82
C LEU A 43 0.12 -0.04 6.93
N ARG A 44 0.92 1.02 6.71
CA ARG A 44 0.41 2.40 6.69
C ARG A 44 -0.65 2.59 5.61
N GLN A 45 -0.44 2.05 4.41
CA GLN A 45 -1.43 2.07 3.34
C GLN A 45 -2.71 1.32 3.70
N ALA A 46 -2.60 0.15 4.36
CA ALA A 46 -3.76 -0.61 4.82
C ALA A 46 -4.57 0.16 5.87
N ILE A 47 -3.90 0.83 6.82
CA ILE A 47 -4.55 1.66 7.84
C ILE A 47 -5.28 2.85 7.19
N GLN A 48 -4.60 3.61 6.32
CA GLN A 48 -5.21 4.74 5.61
C GLN A 48 -6.41 4.30 4.76
N THR A 49 -6.30 3.14 4.11
CA THR A 49 -7.41 2.55 3.35
C THR A 49 -8.60 2.27 4.26
N ARG A 50 -8.37 1.65 5.43
CA ARG A 50 -9.43 1.32 6.38
C ARG A 50 -10.14 2.56 6.92
N GLU A 51 -9.40 3.63 7.21
CA GLU A 51 -9.96 4.89 7.69
C GLU A 51 -10.90 5.52 6.65
N ARG A 52 -10.41 5.66 5.41
CA ARG A 52 -11.20 6.29 4.33
C ARG A 52 -12.43 5.47 3.95
N VAL A 53 -12.31 4.15 3.90
CA VAL A 53 -13.47 3.27 3.72
C VAL A 53 -14.48 3.44 4.86
N GLY A 54 -14.04 3.60 6.10
CA GLY A 54 -14.90 3.88 7.25
C GLY A 54 -15.67 5.20 7.12
N VAL A 55 -14.99 6.28 6.73
CA VAL A 55 -15.63 7.60 6.51
C VAL A 55 -16.68 7.53 5.39
N ALA A 56 -16.33 6.93 4.24
CA ALA A 56 -17.27 6.74 3.14
C ALA A 56 -18.47 5.88 3.54
N THR A 57 -18.24 4.81 4.31
CA THR A 57 -19.30 3.96 4.87
C THR A 57 -20.24 4.80 5.75
N GLY A 58 -19.70 5.67 6.61
CA GLY A 58 -20.48 6.59 7.44
C GLY A 58 -21.35 7.55 6.63
N ILE A 59 -20.81 8.13 5.54
CA ILE A 59 -21.57 8.99 4.62
C ILE A 59 -22.76 8.23 4.01
N LEU A 60 -22.55 6.99 3.57
CA LEU A 60 -23.62 6.16 2.99
C LEU A 60 -24.67 5.75 4.03
N MET A 61 -24.24 5.39 5.24
CA MET A 61 -25.12 5.08 6.35
C MET A 61 -26.02 6.27 6.69
N GLU A 62 -25.44 7.48 6.78
CA GLU A 62 -26.18 8.70 7.07
C GLU A 62 -27.22 8.98 5.98
N ARG A 63 -26.80 8.98 4.71
CA ARG A 63 -27.68 9.34 3.59
C ARG A 63 -28.82 8.35 3.35
N HIS A 64 -28.51 7.06 3.40
CA HIS A 64 -29.47 6.01 3.03
C HIS A 64 -30.12 5.32 4.22
N LYS A 65 -29.77 5.73 5.44
CA LYS A 65 -30.22 5.10 6.69
C LYS A 65 -30.04 3.58 6.66
N MET A 66 -28.90 3.14 6.10
CA MET A 66 -28.54 1.73 5.95
C MET A 66 -27.49 1.30 6.98
N PRO A 67 -27.42 0.01 7.35
CA PRO A 67 -26.39 -0.48 8.25
C PRO A 67 -25.00 -0.46 7.60
N ALA A 68 -23.96 -0.41 8.44
CA ALA A 68 -22.56 -0.32 8.02
C ALA A 68 -22.16 -1.44 7.05
N ASP A 69 -22.56 -2.67 7.32
CA ASP A 69 -22.22 -3.84 6.49
C ASP A 69 -22.75 -3.69 5.06
N ARG A 70 -23.96 -3.13 4.90
CA ARG A 70 -24.55 -2.88 3.59
C ARG A 70 -23.87 -1.74 2.85
N ALA A 71 -23.50 -0.67 3.56
CA ALA A 71 -22.74 0.43 2.98
C ALA A 71 -21.35 -0.01 2.50
N LEU A 72 -20.65 -0.84 3.29
CA LEU A 72 -19.36 -1.41 2.93
C LEU A 72 -19.49 -2.38 1.74
N GLU A 73 -20.50 -3.24 1.75
CA GLU A 73 -20.81 -4.14 0.65
C GLU A 73 -21.04 -3.38 -0.66
N ARG A 74 -21.75 -2.23 -0.59
CA ARG A 74 -21.99 -1.38 -1.75
C ARG A 74 -20.72 -0.75 -2.32
N LEU A 75 -19.81 -0.25 -1.47
CA LEU A 75 -18.50 0.24 -1.92
C LEU A 75 -17.70 -0.87 -2.60
N ALA A 76 -17.70 -2.08 -2.02
CA ALA A 76 -16.99 -3.22 -2.56
C ALA A 76 -17.59 -3.74 -3.88
N GLU A 77 -18.92 -3.69 -4.03
CA GLU A 77 -19.61 -4.06 -5.26
C GLU A 77 -19.22 -3.15 -6.42
N VAL A 78 -19.29 -1.83 -6.22
CA VAL A 78 -18.92 -0.85 -7.25
C VAL A 78 -17.43 -0.95 -7.60
N ALA A 79 -16.57 -1.12 -6.61
CA ALA A 79 -15.13 -1.33 -6.83
C ALA A 79 -14.87 -2.56 -7.72
N ARG A 80 -15.56 -3.68 -7.46
CA ARG A 80 -15.45 -4.88 -8.31
C ARG A 80 -16.00 -4.65 -9.72
N MET A 81 -17.14 -3.97 -9.85
CA MET A 81 -17.74 -3.67 -11.15
C MET A 81 -16.83 -2.81 -12.02
N GLU A 82 -16.12 -1.86 -11.42
CA GLU A 82 -15.21 -0.95 -12.13
C GLU A 82 -13.76 -1.46 -12.23
N GLY A 83 -13.42 -2.54 -11.52
CA GLY A 83 -12.06 -3.08 -11.49
C GLY A 83 -11.05 -2.20 -10.74
N VAL A 84 -11.51 -1.37 -9.81
CA VAL A 84 -10.68 -0.43 -9.03
C VAL A 84 -10.60 -0.83 -7.55
N PRO A 85 -9.59 -0.36 -6.80
CA PRO A 85 -9.54 -0.59 -5.36
C PRO A 85 -10.71 0.07 -4.62
N VAL A 86 -11.21 -0.58 -3.56
CA VAL A 86 -12.31 -0.04 -2.71
C VAL A 86 -11.96 1.35 -2.15
N ARG A 87 -10.68 1.61 -1.86
CA ARG A 87 -10.18 2.92 -1.45
C ARG A 87 -10.57 4.02 -2.43
N GLU A 88 -10.42 3.77 -3.73
CA GLU A 88 -10.68 4.77 -4.76
C GLU A 88 -12.17 5.12 -4.84
N VAL A 89 -13.04 4.10 -4.72
CA VAL A 89 -14.49 4.32 -4.64
C VAL A 89 -14.85 5.12 -3.38
N ALA A 90 -14.25 4.79 -2.24
CA ALA A 90 -14.44 5.52 -1.00
C ALA A 90 -13.97 6.99 -1.13
N ASP A 91 -12.84 7.23 -1.81
CA ASP A 91 -12.29 8.56 -2.07
C ASP A 91 -13.29 9.42 -2.85
N ARG A 92 -13.87 8.88 -3.91
CA ARG A 92 -14.90 9.58 -4.69
C ARG A 92 -16.14 9.87 -3.87
N VAL A 93 -16.58 8.96 -3.00
CA VAL A 93 -17.74 9.20 -2.12
C VAL A 93 -17.43 10.32 -1.12
N ILE A 94 -16.24 10.35 -0.54
CA ILE A 94 -15.81 11.40 0.40
C ILE A 94 -15.73 12.76 -0.31
N GLU A 95 -15.16 12.82 -1.51
CA GLU A 95 -14.94 14.06 -2.25
C GLU A 95 -16.23 14.63 -2.84
N THR A 96 -17.08 13.77 -3.38
CA THR A 96 -18.30 14.21 -4.10
C THR A 96 -19.54 14.21 -3.22
N GLY A 97 -19.52 13.47 -2.11
CA GLY A 97 -20.72 13.20 -1.32
C GLY A 97 -21.81 12.49 -2.13
N ARG A 98 -21.50 11.80 -3.25
CA ARG A 98 -22.48 11.08 -4.09
C ARG A 98 -22.46 9.58 -3.84
N ASP A 99 -23.37 8.87 -4.50
CA ASP A 99 -23.40 7.41 -4.47
C ASP A 99 -22.30 6.80 -5.33
N PRO A 100 -21.66 5.72 -4.85
CA PRO A 100 -20.71 4.97 -5.65
C PRO A 100 -21.45 4.34 -6.85
N GLY A 101 -20.89 4.52 -8.05
CA GLY A 101 -21.43 4.01 -9.31
C GLY A 101 -22.40 4.95 -10.04
N ARG A 102 -22.64 6.18 -9.54
CA ARG A 102 -23.23 7.27 -10.33
C ARG A 102 -22.12 8.23 -10.79
N GLY A 103 -21.44 7.85 -11.87
CA GLY A 103 -20.69 8.77 -12.72
C GLY A 103 -21.62 9.45 -13.72
#